data_AF-A0A2R6G0P4-F1
#
_entry.id   AF-A0A2R6G0P4-F1
#
_cell.length_a   1.000
_cell.length_b   1.000
_cell.length_c   1.000
_cell.angle_alpha   90.00
_cell.angle_beta   90.00
_cell.angle_gamma   90.00
#
_symmetry.space_group_name_H-M   'P 1'
#
loop_
_entity.id
_entity.type
_entity.pdbx_description
1 polymer ?
#
loop_
_entity_poly.entity_id
_entity_poly.type
_entity_poly.pdbx_seq_one_letter_code
_entity_poly.pdbx_strand_id
1 'polypeptide(L)'
;MGETEQARLADVGEGVAAAEAVAGDGGHSAPVVDLDEERFPPVEEAMEIAVTQVDYTIAGSGRNERPIVHVFGRRPDAPLTAPSVHVRVHDFEPYFYTPTETLDEGKLDKDVITRAEEGYTGIRGEELTKVCARTPRDVGQVRDEFDHFEADILFPNRLLIDKDIQSGIRVPDRRAGAGSETNGSEGIASDGSGSIANEDAGDPEDERIVIDVHHEEITATDAEASPRVLTFDIEVDDRSGFPEEGEEPLLCLTSHESGREEYVTWLYEAPDGDGVRPERLDDYEPIGDEGLDISVRAFDSEEGMLEAFIEYVRITDPDVMTGWNFADFDAPYLLDRLEVLGGAEAEGPDGEDVDLEPDRLSRIEEVWRSNWQGPNIKGRVVFDLLYAYQRTQFSELDSYRLDAVGEVELGVGKERYPGSIGDLWESDPERLLEYNLRDVELCVEIDRQQDVITFWREVAAFVGCKLEDAPTPGDVVDMYVLHEVHGEFVLPSKGRQDAEDYEGGAVFDAITGVRENVAVLDLASLYPMSMVTVNASPETKVDPETYDGETYR
;
A
#
# COMPACT_ATOMS: atom_id res chain seq x y z
N MET A 1 54.97 50.78 -9.96
CA MET A 1 55.67 50.60 -11.25
C MET A 1 55.61 49.10 -11.55
N GLY A 2 54.88 48.56 -12.53
CA GLY A 2 53.89 49.06 -13.50
C GLY A 2 52.60 48.20 -13.39
N GLU A 3 51.41 48.71 -13.75
CA GLU A 3 50.80 48.73 -15.11
C GLU A 3 50.41 47.29 -15.57
N THR A 4 49.17 46.94 -15.96
CA THR A 4 47.92 47.68 -16.24
C THR A 4 46.71 46.71 -16.44
N GLU A 5 45.48 47.26 -16.33
CA GLU A 5 44.20 46.94 -17.04
C GLU A 5 43.60 45.52 -16.93
N GLN A 6 42.44 45.24 -16.31
CA GLN A 6 41.05 45.70 -16.55
C GLN A 6 40.58 45.73 -18.02
N ALA A 7 40.00 44.60 -18.48
CA ALA A 7 38.60 44.47 -18.95
C ALA A 7 38.42 43.27 -19.90
N ARG A 8 37.52 42.34 -19.56
CA ARG A 8 36.31 41.96 -20.33
C ARG A 8 35.71 40.62 -19.88
N LEU A 9 34.39 40.66 -19.67
CA LEU A 9 33.48 39.52 -19.63
C LEU A 9 33.39 38.82 -21.00
N ALA A 10 32.89 37.58 -20.95
CA ALA A 10 32.45 36.68 -22.02
C ALA A 10 33.55 35.81 -22.66
N ASP A 11 33.61 34.54 -22.25
CA ASP A 11 33.26 33.40 -23.12
C ASP A 11 33.24 32.11 -22.29
N VAL A 12 32.07 31.47 -22.18
CA VAL A 12 31.90 30.09 -21.68
C VAL A 12 31.37 29.32 -22.87
N GLY A 13 32.25 28.55 -23.49
CA GLY A 13 31.94 27.70 -24.63
C GLY A 13 33.19 26.92 -25.02
N GLU A 14 32.98 25.65 -25.37
CA GLU A 14 33.96 24.71 -25.92
C GLU A 14 34.79 23.90 -24.92
N GLY A 15 34.10 22.92 -24.33
CA GLY A 15 34.70 21.75 -23.66
C GLY A 15 34.02 20.43 -24.05
N VAL A 16 33.41 20.36 -25.24
CA VAL A 16 32.84 19.12 -25.83
C VAL A 16 33.39 18.99 -27.25
N ALA A 17 34.66 18.62 -27.36
CA ALA A 17 35.29 18.27 -28.64
C ALA A 17 36.57 17.45 -28.39
N ALA A 18 36.42 16.27 -27.78
CA ALA A 18 37.50 15.29 -27.69
C ALA A 18 36.95 13.84 -27.63
N ALA A 19 36.07 13.48 -28.56
CA ALA A 19 35.74 12.08 -28.85
C ALA A 19 35.35 11.85 -30.32
N GLU A 20 35.85 12.65 -31.26
CA GLU A 20 35.67 12.43 -32.70
C GLU A 20 37.03 12.47 -33.41
N ALA A 21 37.72 11.34 -33.50
CA ALA A 21 38.78 11.15 -34.50
C ALA A 21 39.23 9.69 -34.71
N VAL A 22 38.36 8.66 -34.64
CA VAL A 22 38.65 7.37 -35.33
C VAL A 22 37.35 6.65 -35.72
N ALA A 23 36.74 7.02 -36.85
CA ALA A 23 35.90 6.11 -37.63
C ALA A 23 35.84 6.60 -39.08
N GLY A 24 36.17 5.72 -40.00
CA GLY A 24 36.25 6.01 -41.43
C GLY A 24 34.87 6.13 -42.09
N ASP A 25 34.81 7.08 -43.01
CA ASP A 25 33.99 7.19 -44.23
C ASP A 25 32.91 6.09 -44.46
N GLY A 26 31.65 6.49 -44.29
CA GLY A 26 30.47 5.69 -44.61
C GLY A 26 29.20 6.45 -44.22
N GLY A 27 28.70 7.29 -45.12
CA GLY A 27 27.53 8.13 -44.86
C GLY A 27 26.24 7.34 -44.66
N HIS A 28 25.71 7.42 -43.43
CA HIS A 28 24.29 7.50 -43.09
C HIS A 28 24.21 8.05 -41.66
N SER A 29 23.84 9.33 -41.48
CA SER A 29 23.47 9.84 -40.16
C SER A 29 22.11 9.24 -39.81
N ALA A 30 22.10 8.19 -39.00
CA ALA A 30 20.89 7.80 -38.29
C ALA A 30 20.53 8.95 -37.33
N PRO A 31 19.27 9.42 -37.28
CA PRO A 31 18.87 10.36 -36.24
C PRO A 31 19.11 9.70 -34.89
N VAL A 32 19.73 10.43 -33.97
CA VAL A 32 19.75 10.07 -32.55
C VAL A 32 18.30 10.20 -32.10
N VAL A 33 17.63 9.06 -31.93
CA VAL A 33 16.29 9.00 -31.35
C VAL A 33 16.50 9.03 -29.85
N ASP A 34 15.93 10.04 -29.19
CA ASP A 34 15.83 10.04 -27.74
C ASP A 34 14.76 9.01 -27.37
N LEU A 35 15.19 7.86 -26.83
CA LEU A 35 14.31 6.75 -26.49
C LEU A 35 13.30 7.14 -25.41
N ASP A 36 13.61 8.16 -24.60
CA ASP A 36 12.72 8.67 -23.56
C ASP A 36 11.65 9.58 -24.16
N GLU A 37 11.97 10.42 -25.16
CA GLU A 37 10.96 11.20 -25.89
C GLU A 37 10.02 10.30 -26.72
N GLU A 38 10.49 9.15 -27.20
CA GLU A 38 9.66 8.17 -27.90
C GLU A 38 8.75 7.39 -26.92
N ARG A 39 9.25 7.07 -25.73
CA ARG A 39 8.49 6.34 -24.69
C ARG A 39 7.53 7.24 -23.91
N PHE A 40 7.90 8.50 -23.67
CA PHE A 40 7.16 9.49 -22.88
C PHE A 40 6.99 10.80 -23.67
N PRO A 41 6.15 10.82 -24.72
CA PRO A 41 5.96 12.02 -25.52
C PRO A 41 5.47 13.19 -24.62
N PRO A 42 5.96 14.42 -24.85
CA PRO A 42 5.61 15.56 -24.02
C PRO A 42 4.13 15.93 -24.19
N VAL A 43 3.46 16.24 -23.09
CA VAL A 43 2.06 16.68 -23.07
C VAL A 43 1.91 17.95 -22.23
N GLU A 44 1.12 18.91 -22.69
CA GLU A 44 0.90 20.17 -21.97
C GLU A 44 -0.12 20.04 -20.82
N GLU A 45 -1.07 19.11 -20.95
CA GLU A 45 -2.08 18.83 -19.94
C GLU A 45 -1.52 17.92 -18.84
N ALA A 46 -1.97 18.14 -17.61
CA ALA A 46 -1.57 17.37 -16.45
C ALA A 46 -2.81 17.02 -15.62
N MET A 47 -2.74 15.89 -14.93
CA MET A 47 -3.78 15.39 -14.05
C MET A 47 -3.25 15.31 -12.63
N GLU A 48 -4.08 15.72 -11.68
CA GLU A 48 -3.85 15.52 -10.25
C GLU A 48 -4.60 14.27 -9.78
N ILE A 49 -3.96 13.53 -8.88
CA ILE A 49 -4.43 12.25 -8.36
C ILE A 49 -4.17 12.26 -6.86
N ALA A 50 -5.18 11.94 -6.07
CA ALA A 50 -5.01 11.57 -4.68
C ALA A 50 -4.59 10.10 -4.61
N VAL A 51 -3.43 9.83 -4.01
CA VAL A 51 -2.84 8.50 -3.93
C VAL A 51 -3.63 7.66 -2.94
N THR A 52 -4.00 6.45 -3.35
CA THR A 52 -4.66 5.46 -2.50
C THR A 52 -3.71 4.33 -2.12
N GLN A 53 -2.83 3.89 -3.02
CA GLN A 53 -1.83 2.86 -2.74
C GLN A 53 -0.60 3.01 -3.64
N VAL A 54 0.57 2.59 -3.14
CA VAL A 54 1.81 2.50 -3.92
C VAL A 54 2.43 1.11 -3.76
N ASP A 55 2.68 0.46 -4.89
CA ASP A 55 3.29 -0.87 -5.00
C ASP A 55 4.30 -0.93 -6.15
N TYR A 56 4.92 -2.09 -6.38
CA TYR A 56 5.78 -2.28 -7.55
C TYR A 56 5.69 -3.70 -8.11
N THR A 57 5.97 -3.85 -9.40
CA THR A 57 6.22 -5.13 -10.08
C THR A 57 7.63 -5.14 -10.68
N ILE A 58 8.09 -6.31 -11.11
CA ILE A 58 9.30 -6.45 -11.94
C ILE A 58 8.88 -6.85 -13.35
N ALA A 59 9.12 -5.97 -14.32
CA ALA A 59 8.88 -6.24 -15.73
C ALA A 59 10.14 -6.78 -16.41
N GLY A 60 9.97 -7.69 -17.38
CA GLY A 60 11.07 -8.31 -18.11
C GLY A 60 11.66 -9.53 -17.41
N SER A 61 12.80 -10.01 -17.89
CA SER A 61 13.44 -11.21 -17.34
C SER A 61 14.97 -11.15 -17.46
N GLY A 62 15.65 -11.80 -16.51
CA GLY A 62 17.10 -11.90 -16.46
C GLY A 62 17.79 -10.54 -16.44
N ARG A 63 18.53 -10.21 -17.50
CA ARG A 63 19.28 -8.94 -17.59
C ARG A 63 18.44 -7.71 -17.92
N ASN A 64 17.20 -7.93 -18.37
CA ASN A 64 16.27 -6.87 -18.79
C ASN A 64 15.17 -6.62 -17.75
N GLU A 65 15.28 -7.24 -16.57
CA GLU A 65 14.40 -6.94 -15.44
C GLU A 65 14.50 -5.46 -15.09
N ARG A 66 13.35 -4.83 -14.86
CA ARG A 66 13.26 -3.45 -14.40
C ARG A 66 12.03 -3.28 -13.50
N PRO A 67 12.14 -2.55 -12.40
CA PRO A 67 11.00 -2.26 -11.57
C PRO A 67 10.07 -1.28 -12.27
N ILE A 68 8.77 -1.47 -12.07
CA ILE A 68 7.74 -0.47 -12.36
C ILE A 68 7.06 -0.18 -11.02
N VAL A 69 7.10 1.08 -10.58
CA VAL A 69 6.32 1.49 -9.40
C VAL A 69 4.91 1.84 -9.87
N HIS A 70 3.91 1.32 -9.17
CA HIS A 70 2.51 1.53 -9.45
C HIS A 70 1.95 2.46 -8.39
N VAL A 71 1.48 3.63 -8.81
CA VAL A 71 0.74 4.55 -7.96
C VAL A 71 -0.73 4.50 -8.38
N PHE A 72 -1.58 4.01 -7.48
CA PHE A 72 -3.02 3.98 -7.66
C PHE A 72 -3.65 5.16 -6.95
N GLY A 73 -4.73 5.68 -7.51
CA GLY A 73 -5.45 6.77 -6.87
C GLY A 73 -6.73 7.18 -7.57
N ARG A 74 -7.32 8.27 -7.09
CA ARG A 74 -8.51 8.88 -7.67
C ARG A 74 -8.27 10.33 -8.01
N ARG A 75 -8.98 10.83 -9.03
CA ARG A 75 -8.98 12.26 -9.34
C ARG A 75 -9.70 13.03 -8.23
N PRO A 76 -9.14 14.15 -7.74
CA PRO A 76 -9.85 15.06 -6.87
C PRO A 76 -11.16 15.52 -7.52
N ASP A 77 -12.20 15.74 -6.71
CA ASP A 77 -13.53 16.22 -7.11
C ASP A 77 -14.32 15.31 -8.08
N ALA A 78 -13.80 14.13 -8.42
CA ALA A 78 -14.57 13.13 -9.18
C ALA A 78 -15.64 12.47 -8.28
N PRO A 79 -16.79 12.05 -8.84
CA PRO A 79 -17.72 11.20 -8.10
C PRO A 79 -17.01 9.96 -7.55
N LEU A 80 -17.44 9.46 -6.38
CA LEU A 80 -16.81 8.31 -5.73
C LEU A 80 -16.80 7.06 -6.65
N THR A 81 -17.82 6.91 -7.50
CA THR A 81 -17.93 5.83 -8.49
C THR A 81 -17.13 6.06 -9.78
N ALA A 82 -16.39 7.16 -9.90
CA ALA A 82 -15.55 7.39 -11.08
C ALA A 82 -14.43 6.34 -11.16
N PRO A 83 -13.93 6.02 -12.37
CA PRO A 83 -12.83 5.08 -12.49
C PRO A 83 -11.57 5.54 -11.75
N SER A 84 -10.85 4.58 -11.15
CA SER A 84 -9.54 4.84 -10.58
C SER A 84 -8.51 5.18 -11.65
N VAL A 85 -7.39 5.74 -11.20
CA VAL A 85 -6.23 6.07 -12.01
C VAL A 85 -5.06 5.18 -11.57
N HIS A 86 -4.40 4.57 -12.53
CA HIS A 86 -3.19 3.77 -12.36
C HIS A 86 -2.01 4.45 -13.09
N VAL A 87 -1.08 4.99 -12.31
CA VAL A 87 0.15 5.56 -12.84
C VAL A 87 1.27 4.52 -12.73
N ARG A 88 1.83 4.14 -13.89
CA ARG A 88 3.02 3.30 -14.00
C ARG A 88 4.25 4.18 -14.11
N VAL A 89 5.02 4.20 -13.04
CA VAL A 89 6.23 5.00 -12.90
C VAL A 89 7.43 4.17 -13.31
N HIS A 90 8.12 4.65 -14.34
CA HIS A 90 9.27 3.99 -14.93
C HIS A 90 10.57 4.67 -14.52
N ASP A 91 11.65 3.89 -14.63
CA ASP A 91 13.04 4.34 -14.49
C ASP A 91 13.38 4.93 -13.11
N PHE A 92 12.57 4.59 -12.10
CA PHE A 92 12.91 4.78 -10.68
C PHE A 92 13.77 3.62 -10.19
N GLU A 93 15.04 3.88 -9.87
CA GLU A 93 15.97 2.83 -9.47
C GLU A 93 15.95 2.58 -7.94
N PRO A 94 15.99 1.31 -7.49
CA PRO A 94 16.17 0.97 -6.09
C PRO A 94 17.64 1.13 -5.67
N TYR A 95 17.88 1.53 -4.43
CA TYR A 95 19.23 1.80 -3.95
C TYR A 95 19.36 1.68 -2.43
N PHE A 96 20.61 1.65 -1.97
CA PHE A 96 21.01 1.76 -0.56
C PHE A 96 22.26 2.63 -0.45
N TYR A 97 22.70 2.92 0.78
CA TYR A 97 23.94 3.66 1.02
C TYR A 97 24.96 2.81 1.76
N THR A 98 26.25 3.08 1.52
CA THR A 98 27.35 2.44 2.24
C THR A 98 28.46 3.47 2.53
N PRO A 99 29.22 3.35 3.64
CA PRO A 99 30.28 4.30 3.94
C PRO A 99 31.38 4.31 2.88
N THR A 100 31.68 5.50 2.36
CA THR A 100 32.68 5.70 1.29
C THR A 100 34.07 5.28 1.76
N GLU A 101 34.41 5.50 3.04
CA GLU A 101 35.73 5.15 3.59
C GLU A 101 36.03 3.64 3.58
N THR A 102 34.99 2.81 3.72
CA THR A 102 35.13 1.34 3.78
C THR A 102 34.71 0.66 2.48
N LEU A 103 34.35 1.44 1.47
CA LEU A 103 33.86 0.93 0.19
C LEU A 103 34.98 0.20 -0.58
N ASP A 104 34.74 -1.07 -0.87
CA ASP A 104 35.57 -1.85 -1.79
C ASP A 104 35.02 -1.67 -3.22
N GLU A 105 35.75 -0.93 -4.06
CA GLU A 105 35.38 -0.70 -5.47
C GLU A 105 35.12 -2.01 -6.24
N GLY A 106 35.80 -3.11 -5.87
CA GLY A 106 35.56 -4.42 -6.49
C GLY A 106 34.16 -4.99 -6.23
N LYS A 107 33.48 -4.52 -5.16
CA LYS A 107 32.07 -4.87 -4.89
C LYS A 107 31.09 -4.12 -5.81
N LEU A 108 31.53 -3.03 -6.45
CA LEU A 108 30.72 -2.25 -7.40
C LEU A 108 30.69 -2.85 -8.81
N ASP A 109 31.65 -3.71 -9.16
CA ASP A 109 31.80 -4.32 -10.49
C ASP A 109 30.73 -5.40 -10.82
N LYS A 110 29.60 -5.42 -10.11
CA LYS A 110 28.54 -6.41 -10.32
C LYS A 110 27.62 -5.98 -11.45
N ASP A 111 27.29 -6.93 -12.34
CA ASP A 111 26.34 -6.71 -13.44
C ASP A 111 24.98 -6.14 -13.01
N VAL A 112 24.56 -6.36 -11.76
CA VAL A 112 23.28 -5.88 -11.20
C VAL A 112 23.34 -4.45 -10.64
N ILE A 113 24.54 -3.90 -10.43
CA ILE A 113 24.72 -2.50 -9.99
C ILE A 113 24.66 -1.63 -11.23
N THR A 114 23.75 -0.66 -11.23
CA THR A 114 23.49 0.21 -12.39
C THR A 114 24.22 1.55 -12.28
N ARG A 115 24.37 2.06 -11.05
CA ARG A 115 24.99 3.36 -10.77
C ARG A 115 25.53 3.41 -9.34
N ALA A 116 26.64 4.11 -9.15
CA ALA A 116 27.17 4.45 -7.83
C ALA A 116 27.59 5.93 -7.81
N GLU A 117 27.24 6.66 -6.74
CA GLU A 117 27.47 8.10 -6.61
C GLU A 117 27.88 8.47 -5.18
N GLU A 118 28.98 9.23 -5.04
CA GLU A 118 29.45 9.80 -3.78
C GLU A 118 28.80 11.16 -3.49
N GLY A 119 28.98 11.68 -2.27
CA GLY A 119 28.54 13.03 -1.88
C GLY A 119 27.29 13.06 -1.02
N TYR A 120 26.94 11.93 -0.40
CA TYR A 120 25.87 11.84 0.58
C TYR A 120 26.46 11.80 1.98
N THR A 121 25.75 12.32 2.97
CA THR A 121 26.24 12.40 4.35
C THR A 121 25.26 11.70 5.29
N GLY A 122 25.77 10.81 6.13
CA GLY A 122 24.98 10.20 7.18
C GLY A 122 24.68 11.19 8.31
N ILE A 123 23.68 10.88 9.15
CA ILE A 123 23.26 11.78 10.24
C ILE A 123 24.38 12.07 11.27
N ARG A 124 25.47 11.28 11.31
CA ARG A 124 26.64 11.52 12.18
C ARG A 124 27.85 12.10 11.43
N GLY A 125 27.68 12.52 10.18
CA GLY A 125 28.70 13.21 9.38
C GLY A 125 29.61 12.31 8.55
N GLU A 126 29.37 11.00 8.51
CA GLU A 126 30.08 10.08 7.65
C GLU A 126 29.76 10.31 6.16
N GLU A 127 30.77 10.25 5.30
CA GLU A 127 30.59 10.30 3.85
C GLU A 127 30.08 8.94 3.35
N LEU A 128 29.04 8.97 2.52
CA LEU A 128 28.34 7.81 2.01
C LEU A 128 28.30 7.82 0.48
N THR A 129 28.33 6.61 -0.07
CA THR A 129 28.11 6.34 -1.49
C THR A 129 26.74 5.71 -1.68
N LYS A 130 25.91 6.30 -2.54
CA LYS A 130 24.65 5.73 -3.01
C LYS A 130 24.95 4.65 -4.04
N VAL A 131 24.41 3.45 -3.85
CA VAL A 131 24.57 2.32 -4.77
C VAL A 131 23.20 1.90 -5.29
N CYS A 132 22.96 2.14 -6.57
CA CYS A 132 21.73 1.76 -7.27
C CYS A 132 21.88 0.37 -7.87
N ALA A 133 20.83 -0.44 -7.75
CA ALA A 133 20.78 -1.78 -8.33
C ALA A 133 19.61 -1.90 -9.30
N ARG A 134 19.63 -2.95 -10.12
CA ARG A 134 18.61 -3.18 -11.16
C ARG A 134 17.22 -3.41 -10.57
N THR A 135 17.10 -4.19 -9.49
CA THR A 135 15.82 -4.50 -8.85
C THR A 135 15.90 -4.37 -7.32
N PRO A 136 14.77 -4.21 -6.62
CA PRO A 136 14.75 -4.20 -5.14
C PRO A 136 15.31 -5.50 -4.54
N ARG A 137 15.11 -6.63 -5.21
CA ARG A 137 15.71 -7.92 -4.82
C ARG A 137 17.23 -7.86 -4.89
N ASP A 138 17.79 -7.23 -5.93
CA ASP A 138 19.24 -7.10 -6.08
C ASP A 138 19.84 -6.19 -5.01
N VAL A 139 19.13 -5.15 -4.56
CA VAL A 139 19.56 -4.32 -3.42
C VAL A 139 19.80 -5.19 -2.18
N GLY A 140 18.85 -6.05 -1.82
CA GLY A 140 18.98 -6.96 -0.69
C GLY A 140 20.18 -7.91 -0.83
N GLN A 141 20.37 -8.50 -2.01
CA GLN A 141 21.49 -9.42 -2.26
C GLN A 141 22.85 -8.72 -2.25
N VAL A 142 22.93 -7.51 -2.80
CA VAL A 142 24.17 -6.76 -2.93
C VAL A 142 24.60 -6.17 -1.59
N ARG A 143 23.68 -5.55 -0.85
CA ARG A 143 24.01 -4.86 0.41
C ARG A 143 24.52 -5.81 1.49
N ASP A 144 24.05 -7.06 1.51
CA ASP A 144 24.45 -8.07 2.49
C ASP A 144 25.93 -8.47 2.37
N GLU A 145 26.58 -8.09 1.26
CA GLU A 145 28.03 -8.27 1.07
C GLU A 145 28.86 -7.08 1.58
N PHE A 146 28.22 -5.96 1.97
CA PHE A 146 28.88 -4.81 2.57
C PHE A 146 28.93 -4.96 4.09
N ASP A 147 30.02 -4.50 4.70
CA ASP A 147 30.17 -4.59 6.16
C ASP A 147 29.17 -3.69 6.90
N HIS A 148 28.74 -2.61 6.24
CA HIS A 148 27.79 -1.64 6.77
C HIS A 148 26.96 -1.01 5.63
N PHE A 149 25.67 -0.81 5.86
CA PHE A 149 24.75 -0.16 4.94
C PHE A 149 23.67 0.64 5.67
N GLU A 150 23.23 1.72 5.04
CA GLU A 150 22.24 2.66 5.59
C GLU A 150 21.00 2.78 4.68
N ALA A 151 19.91 3.25 5.29
CA ALA A 151 18.59 3.45 4.67
C ALA A 151 18.04 2.21 3.95
N ASP A 152 17.96 1.08 4.65
CA ASP A 152 17.13 -0.06 4.26
C ASP A 152 15.64 0.31 4.31
N ILE A 153 15.15 0.84 3.20
CA ILE A 153 13.78 1.33 3.03
C ILE A 153 13.11 0.51 1.93
N LEU A 154 11.85 0.12 2.17
CA LEU A 154 11.05 -0.57 1.17
C LEU A 154 10.91 0.28 -0.09
N PHE A 155 11.01 -0.35 -1.25
CA PHE A 155 11.09 0.36 -2.52
C PHE A 155 9.88 1.27 -2.83
N PRO A 156 8.61 0.88 -2.55
CA PRO A 156 7.47 1.81 -2.64
C PRO A 156 7.62 3.05 -1.76
N ASN A 157 8.07 2.88 -0.51
CA ASN A 157 8.26 3.98 0.44
C ASN A 157 9.39 4.90 -0.04
N ARG A 158 10.39 4.36 -0.73
CA ARG A 158 11.44 5.15 -1.37
C ARG A 158 10.87 6.14 -2.38
N LEU A 159 9.87 5.75 -3.19
CA LEU A 159 9.22 6.68 -4.11
C LEU A 159 8.54 7.82 -3.34
N LEU A 160 7.80 7.50 -2.27
CA LEU A 160 7.11 8.50 -1.46
C LEU A 160 8.10 9.52 -0.89
N ILE A 161 9.19 9.05 -0.29
CA ILE A 161 10.22 9.90 0.32
C ILE A 161 10.97 10.72 -0.74
N ASP A 162 11.48 10.08 -1.79
CA ASP A 162 12.34 10.73 -2.79
C ASP A 162 11.59 11.81 -3.59
N LYS A 163 10.27 11.67 -3.72
CA LYS A 163 9.39 12.59 -4.44
C LYS A 163 8.54 13.48 -3.52
N ASP A 164 8.74 13.35 -2.21
CA ASP A 164 7.99 14.06 -1.16
C ASP A 164 6.46 13.94 -1.32
N ILE A 165 6.00 12.74 -1.67
CA ILE A 165 4.59 12.44 -1.89
C ILE A 165 3.95 12.15 -0.55
N GLN A 166 3.06 13.04 -0.13
CA GLN A 166 2.30 12.90 1.11
C GLN A 166 0.87 12.38 0.88
N SER A 167 0.12 13.05 0.01
CA SER A 167 -1.29 12.71 -0.26
C SER A 167 -1.60 12.53 -1.75
N GLY A 168 -0.96 13.30 -2.62
CA GLY A 168 -1.28 13.30 -4.04
C GLY A 168 -0.08 13.52 -4.96
N ILE A 169 -0.30 13.26 -6.25
CA ILE A 169 0.65 13.52 -7.31
C ILE A 169 0.01 14.25 -8.48
N ARG A 170 0.84 15.00 -9.21
CA ARG A 170 0.55 15.57 -10.52
C ARG A 170 1.41 14.89 -11.57
N VAL A 171 0.78 14.46 -12.65
CA VAL A 171 1.42 13.76 -13.77
C VAL A 171 0.95 14.28 -15.12
N PRO A 172 1.76 14.17 -16.19
CA PRO A 172 1.32 14.51 -17.55
C PRO A 172 0.12 13.65 -17.98
N ASP A 173 -0.91 14.29 -18.55
CA ASP A 173 -2.12 13.61 -18.98
C ASP A 173 -1.95 13.02 -20.40
N ARG A 174 -1.32 11.84 -20.47
CA ARG A 174 -1.02 11.17 -21.74
C ARG A 174 -2.17 10.41 -22.38
N ARG A 175 -3.41 10.69 -21.97
CA ARG A 175 -4.63 10.11 -22.57
C ARG A 175 -4.80 10.43 -24.08
N ALA A 176 -3.94 11.28 -24.65
CA ALA A 176 -4.02 11.79 -26.03
C ALA A 176 -3.13 11.09 -27.09
N GLY A 177 -2.55 9.91 -26.81
CA GLY A 177 -1.74 9.16 -27.79
C GLY A 177 -2.42 7.92 -28.40
N ALA A 178 -3.32 7.27 -27.66
CA ALA A 178 -3.96 6.01 -28.08
C ALA A 178 -5.32 6.28 -28.75
N GLY A 179 -5.32 7.03 -29.85
CA GLY A 179 -6.43 6.99 -30.78
C GLY A 179 -6.42 5.65 -31.50
N SER A 180 -7.48 4.85 -31.34
CA SER A 180 -8.03 3.91 -32.33
C SER A 180 -7.21 3.82 -33.62
N GLU A 181 -6.26 2.88 -33.70
CA GLU A 181 -5.89 2.13 -34.90
C GLU A 181 -4.78 1.14 -34.55
N THR A 182 -5.12 -0.15 -34.62
CA THR A 182 -4.18 -1.25 -34.81
C THR A 182 -3.21 -0.90 -35.93
N ASN A 183 -1.94 -0.59 -35.61
CA ASN A 183 -0.81 -0.79 -36.52
C ASN A 183 0.46 -1.01 -35.71
N GLY A 184 1.07 -2.17 -35.96
CA GLY A 184 2.10 -2.78 -35.14
C GLY A 184 3.38 -1.96 -34.99
N SER A 185 3.92 -2.02 -33.78
CA SER A 185 5.33 -1.77 -33.52
C SER A 185 6.15 -2.94 -34.07
N GLU A 186 6.90 -2.71 -35.14
CA GLU A 186 7.91 -3.63 -35.64
C GLU A 186 9.00 -3.83 -34.57
N GLY A 187 8.99 -5.01 -33.96
CA GLY A 187 10.09 -5.50 -33.14
C GLY A 187 11.31 -5.81 -34.01
N ILE A 188 12.49 -5.39 -33.53
CA ILE A 188 13.78 -5.83 -34.07
C ILE A 188 13.95 -7.32 -33.77
N ALA A 189 14.09 -8.10 -34.84
CA ALA A 189 14.11 -9.56 -34.83
C ALA A 189 15.29 -10.16 -34.03
N SER A 190 15.01 -11.24 -33.28
CA SER A 190 16.01 -12.25 -32.94
C SER A 190 15.41 -13.65 -33.08
N ASP A 191 16.06 -14.47 -33.91
CA ASP A 191 15.70 -15.85 -34.26
C ASP A 191 15.69 -16.80 -33.04
N GLY A 192 14.57 -17.53 -32.90
CA GLY A 192 14.52 -18.96 -32.55
C GLY A 192 14.85 -19.37 -31.11
N SER A 193 13.84 -19.50 -30.25
CA SER A 193 13.03 -20.74 -30.10
C SER A 193 12.28 -20.75 -28.76
N GLY A 194 10.95 -20.88 -28.80
CA GLY A 194 10.10 -21.20 -27.65
C GLY A 194 9.45 -20.02 -26.93
N SER A 195 8.53 -19.32 -27.62
CA SER A 195 7.66 -18.28 -27.06
C SER A 195 6.41 -18.92 -26.45
N ILE A 196 6.20 -18.75 -25.15
CA ILE A 196 4.85 -18.61 -24.58
C ILE A 196 4.65 -17.10 -24.49
N ALA A 197 3.79 -16.57 -25.35
CA ALA A 197 3.33 -15.20 -25.28
C ALA A 197 2.19 -15.17 -24.27
N ASN A 198 2.28 -14.32 -23.24
CA ASN A 198 1.08 -13.87 -22.55
C ASN A 198 0.44 -12.84 -23.48
N GLU A 199 -0.62 -13.30 -24.16
CA GLU A 199 -1.57 -12.45 -24.85
C GLU A 199 -2.44 -11.78 -23.78
N ASP A 200 -1.96 -10.67 -23.23
CA ASP A 200 -2.78 -9.87 -22.33
C ASP A 200 -3.69 -8.98 -23.17
N ALA A 201 -4.80 -9.59 -23.60
CA ALA A 201 -5.90 -8.91 -24.26
C ALA A 201 -6.64 -8.10 -23.20
N GLY A 202 -6.36 -6.79 -23.13
CA GLY A 202 -7.10 -5.89 -22.25
C GLY A 202 -8.61 -6.13 -22.37
N ASP A 203 -9.23 -6.47 -21.23
CA ASP A 203 -10.66 -6.70 -21.13
C ASP A 203 -11.41 -5.43 -21.55
N PRO A 204 -12.35 -5.49 -22.50
CA PRO A 204 -13.14 -4.34 -22.94
C PRO A 204 -13.99 -3.65 -21.85
N GLU A 205 -13.99 -4.12 -20.59
CA GLU A 205 -14.72 -3.54 -19.45
C GLU A 205 -13.84 -2.82 -18.40
N ASP A 206 -12.50 -2.80 -18.54
CA ASP A 206 -11.64 -2.06 -17.61
C ASP A 206 -11.68 -0.54 -17.88
N GLU A 207 -12.57 0.18 -17.19
CA GLU A 207 -12.71 1.64 -17.32
C GLU A 207 -11.57 2.44 -16.65
N ARG A 208 -10.59 1.78 -16.01
CA ARG A 208 -9.48 2.46 -15.32
C ARG A 208 -8.64 3.31 -16.25
N ILE A 209 -8.16 4.43 -15.72
CA ILE A 209 -7.26 5.32 -16.45
C ILE A 209 -5.81 4.89 -16.19
N VAL A 210 -5.15 4.27 -17.16
CA VAL A 210 -3.73 3.90 -17.06
C VAL A 210 -2.83 4.94 -17.72
N ILE A 211 -1.78 5.38 -17.03
CA ILE A 211 -0.81 6.37 -17.52
C ILE A 211 0.61 5.91 -17.24
N ASP A 212 1.47 5.97 -18.25
CA ASP A 212 2.91 5.76 -18.11
C ASP A 212 3.65 7.09 -17.98
N VAL A 213 4.55 7.16 -16.99
CA VAL A 213 5.38 8.34 -16.74
C VAL A 213 6.81 7.94 -16.43
N HIS A 214 7.75 8.80 -16.81
CA HIS A 214 9.09 8.75 -16.24
C HIS A 214 9.02 9.31 -14.81
N HIS A 215 9.80 8.76 -13.87
CA HIS A 215 9.73 9.19 -12.46
C HIS A 215 10.05 10.68 -12.24
N GLU A 216 10.80 11.32 -13.14
CA GLU A 216 11.10 12.76 -13.10
C GLU A 216 9.91 13.66 -13.44
N GLU A 217 8.84 13.11 -14.03
CA GLU A 217 7.65 13.87 -14.42
C GLU A 217 6.59 13.95 -13.32
N ILE A 218 6.84 13.27 -12.21
CA ILE A 218 5.95 13.25 -11.04
C ILE A 218 6.31 14.41 -10.14
N THR A 219 5.29 15.19 -9.76
CA THR A 219 5.40 16.23 -8.74
C THR A 219 4.38 15.95 -7.64
N ALA A 220 4.78 16.03 -6.37
CA ALA A 220 3.87 15.91 -5.25
C ALA A 220 2.85 17.07 -5.20
N THR A 221 1.68 16.79 -4.65
CA THR A 221 0.58 17.75 -4.45
C THR A 221 -0.20 17.41 -3.19
N ASP A 222 -0.94 18.38 -2.65
CA ASP A 222 -1.88 18.17 -1.54
C ASP A 222 -3.24 17.62 -2.00
N ALA A 223 -3.27 16.88 -3.11
CA ALA A 223 -4.50 16.38 -3.71
C ALA A 223 -5.08 15.24 -2.87
N GLU A 224 -6.35 15.37 -2.50
CA GLU A 224 -7.07 14.38 -1.71
C GLU A 224 -8.39 13.96 -2.36
N ALA A 225 -8.77 12.70 -2.13
CA ALA A 225 -10.06 12.15 -2.51
C ALA A 225 -10.48 11.09 -1.48
N SER A 226 -11.79 10.91 -1.32
CA SER A 226 -12.32 9.80 -0.52
C SER A 226 -12.07 8.48 -1.26
N PRO A 227 -11.53 7.45 -0.58
CA PRO A 227 -11.40 6.13 -1.17
C PRO A 227 -12.76 5.47 -1.28
N ARG A 228 -12.91 4.61 -2.28
CA ARG A 228 -14.05 3.71 -2.41
C ARG A 228 -13.78 2.48 -1.54
N VAL A 229 -14.55 2.33 -0.47
CA VAL A 229 -14.41 1.28 0.54
C VAL A 229 -15.39 0.14 0.26
N LEU A 230 -14.87 -1.08 0.25
CA LEU A 230 -15.60 -2.34 0.28
C LEU A 230 -15.44 -2.96 1.67
N THR A 231 -16.51 -2.96 2.45
CA THR A 231 -16.55 -3.64 3.76
C THR A 231 -17.19 -5.00 3.55
N PHE A 232 -16.56 -6.10 3.97
CA PHE A 232 -17.19 -7.42 3.88
C PHE A 232 -16.75 -8.37 4.98
N ASP A 233 -17.56 -9.39 5.20
CA ASP A 233 -17.40 -10.44 6.22
C ASP A 233 -17.85 -11.78 5.61
N ILE A 234 -17.17 -12.87 5.96
CA ILE A 234 -17.43 -14.21 5.44
C ILE A 234 -17.97 -15.15 6.50
N GLU A 235 -18.84 -16.08 6.09
CA GLU A 235 -19.26 -17.22 6.90
C GLU A 235 -18.81 -18.52 6.26
N VAL A 236 -18.29 -19.42 7.09
CA VAL A 236 -17.69 -20.67 6.63
C VAL A 236 -18.21 -21.83 7.47
N ASP A 237 -18.11 -23.05 6.96
CA ASP A 237 -18.58 -24.23 7.68
C ASP A 237 -17.71 -24.53 8.91
N ASP A 238 -18.23 -24.22 10.10
CA ASP A 238 -17.54 -24.33 11.39
C ASP A 238 -17.75 -25.68 12.09
N ARG A 239 -18.40 -26.65 11.44
CA ARG A 239 -18.75 -27.94 12.05
C ARG A 239 -17.52 -28.82 12.34
N SER A 240 -16.42 -28.59 11.64
CA SER A 240 -15.13 -29.29 11.84
C SER A 240 -14.26 -28.67 12.94
N GLY A 241 -14.59 -27.48 13.44
CA GLY A 241 -13.76 -26.72 14.37
C GLY A 241 -13.61 -25.27 13.93
N PHE A 242 -12.62 -24.57 14.49
CA PHE A 242 -12.29 -23.23 13.99
C PHE A 242 -11.62 -23.39 12.61
N PRO A 243 -12.17 -22.77 11.55
CA PRO A 243 -11.72 -22.92 10.18
C PRO A 243 -10.43 -22.14 9.95
N GLU A 244 -9.44 -22.77 9.31
CA GLU A 244 -8.14 -22.16 8.98
C GLU A 244 -7.76 -22.47 7.52
N GLU A 245 -6.90 -21.64 6.91
CA GLU A 245 -6.23 -21.92 5.62
C GLU A 245 -7.18 -22.32 4.45
N GLY A 246 -8.40 -21.77 4.40
CA GLY A 246 -9.36 -22.03 3.32
C GLY A 246 -9.90 -23.46 3.22
N GLU A 247 -9.73 -24.26 4.29
CA GLU A 247 -9.99 -25.70 4.24
C GLU A 247 -11.49 -26.06 4.15
N GLU A 248 -12.35 -25.26 4.78
CA GLU A 248 -13.81 -25.46 4.79
C GLU A 248 -14.54 -24.55 3.79
N PRO A 249 -15.71 -24.98 3.26
CA PRO A 249 -16.51 -24.18 2.34
C PRO A 249 -16.92 -22.82 2.90
N LEU A 250 -16.84 -21.79 2.06
CA LEU A 250 -17.42 -20.48 2.28
C LEU A 250 -18.91 -20.54 1.92
N LEU A 251 -19.76 -20.37 2.93
CA LEU A 251 -21.19 -20.62 2.87
C LEU A 251 -21.96 -19.37 2.41
N CYS A 252 -21.57 -18.22 2.93
CA CYS A 252 -22.04 -16.93 2.45
C CYS A 252 -20.99 -15.84 2.73
N LEU A 253 -21.14 -14.71 2.06
CA LEU A 253 -20.46 -13.48 2.41
C LEU A 253 -21.41 -12.30 2.21
N THR A 254 -21.19 -11.22 2.94
CA THR A 254 -21.94 -9.98 2.76
C THR A 254 -20.95 -8.88 2.53
N SER A 255 -21.27 -7.99 1.59
CA SER A 255 -20.46 -6.82 1.30
C SER A 255 -21.28 -5.54 1.31
N HIS A 256 -20.68 -4.45 1.74
CA HIS A 256 -21.14 -3.09 1.58
C HIS A 256 -20.14 -2.30 0.73
N GLU A 257 -20.63 -1.59 -0.27
CA GLU A 257 -19.80 -0.81 -1.18
C GLU A 257 -20.18 0.68 -1.12
N SER A 258 -19.30 1.49 -0.51
CA SER A 258 -19.53 2.92 -0.20
C SER A 258 -19.77 3.83 -1.41
N GLY A 259 -19.33 3.45 -2.62
CA GLY A 259 -19.58 4.21 -3.84
C GLY A 259 -21.05 4.21 -4.25
N ARG A 260 -21.72 3.07 -4.05
CA ARG A 260 -23.13 2.85 -4.41
C ARG A 260 -24.06 2.81 -3.20
N GLU A 261 -23.50 2.73 -1.99
CA GLU A 261 -24.24 2.54 -0.73
C GLU A 261 -25.14 1.30 -0.80
N GLU A 262 -24.65 0.22 -1.44
CA GLU A 262 -25.37 -1.04 -1.63
C GLU A 262 -24.79 -2.14 -0.73
N TYR A 263 -25.68 -2.94 -0.14
CA TYR A 263 -25.35 -4.19 0.52
C TYR A 263 -25.69 -5.36 -0.41
N VAL A 264 -24.75 -6.29 -0.57
CA VAL A 264 -24.96 -7.51 -1.34
C VAL A 264 -24.63 -8.72 -0.47
N THR A 265 -25.61 -9.59 -0.27
CA THR A 265 -25.45 -10.85 0.45
C THR A 265 -25.37 -11.99 -0.56
N TRP A 266 -24.28 -12.77 -0.53
CA TRP A 266 -24.00 -13.85 -1.45
C TRP A 266 -24.15 -15.18 -0.74
N LEU A 267 -24.96 -16.08 -1.27
CA LEU A 267 -25.25 -17.38 -0.66
C LEU A 267 -24.85 -18.51 -1.59
N TYR A 268 -24.00 -19.41 -1.11
CA TYR A 268 -23.89 -20.75 -1.68
C TYR A 268 -25.06 -21.59 -1.12
N GLU A 269 -25.91 -22.16 -1.97
CA GLU A 269 -27.06 -22.98 -1.54
C GLU A 269 -26.58 -24.35 -1.06
N ALA A 270 -27.04 -24.78 0.12
CA ALA A 270 -26.67 -26.07 0.69
C ALA A 270 -27.05 -27.24 -0.24
N PRO A 271 -26.10 -28.11 -0.65
CA PRO A 271 -26.41 -29.26 -1.49
C PRO A 271 -27.40 -30.22 -0.83
N ASP A 272 -27.31 -30.34 0.49
CA ASP A 272 -28.14 -31.18 1.34
C ASP A 272 -28.71 -30.32 2.49
N GLY A 273 -29.89 -29.72 2.28
CA GLY A 273 -30.59 -28.90 3.28
C GLY A 273 -32.10 -28.86 3.04
N ASP A 274 -32.87 -28.50 4.07
CA ASP A 274 -34.32 -28.25 3.96
C ASP A 274 -34.70 -26.76 4.12
N GLY A 275 -33.70 -25.90 4.30
CA GLY A 275 -33.83 -24.45 4.29
C GLY A 275 -34.34 -23.90 2.96
N VAL A 276 -35.08 -22.78 3.03
CA VAL A 276 -35.64 -22.13 1.85
C VAL A 276 -34.70 -21.03 1.39
N ARG A 277 -34.21 -21.11 0.15
CA ARG A 277 -33.40 -20.05 -0.48
C ARG A 277 -34.11 -18.69 -0.40
N PRO A 278 -33.52 -17.68 0.27
CA PRO A 278 -34.09 -16.35 0.35
C PRO A 278 -33.94 -15.61 -1.00
N GLU A 279 -34.96 -14.84 -1.38
CA GLU A 279 -34.89 -13.91 -2.52
C GLU A 279 -34.65 -12.45 -2.07
N ARG A 280 -34.91 -12.15 -0.80
CA ARG A 280 -34.90 -10.83 -0.17
C ARG A 280 -34.90 -11.01 1.35
N LEU A 281 -34.43 -10.00 2.08
CA LEU A 281 -34.42 -9.96 3.55
C LEU A 281 -35.39 -8.88 4.02
N ASP A 282 -36.70 -9.12 3.82
CA ASP A 282 -37.75 -8.11 4.10
C ASP A 282 -37.96 -7.86 5.60
N ASP A 283 -37.61 -8.84 6.44
CA ASP A 283 -37.79 -8.80 7.89
C ASP A 283 -36.54 -8.31 8.64
N TYR A 284 -35.46 -8.00 7.91
CA TYR A 284 -34.24 -7.44 8.50
C TYR A 284 -34.51 -6.02 9.05
N GLU A 285 -34.06 -5.77 10.29
CA GLU A 285 -34.16 -4.46 10.95
C GLU A 285 -32.78 -3.76 10.93
N PRO A 286 -32.56 -2.75 10.07
CA PRO A 286 -31.29 -2.00 10.04
C PRO A 286 -30.95 -1.30 11.36
N ILE A 287 -29.66 -1.03 11.57
CA ILE A 287 -29.17 -0.13 12.61
C ILE A 287 -29.54 1.30 12.21
N GLY A 288 -30.35 1.95 13.05
CA GLY A 288 -30.79 3.32 12.82
C GLY A 288 -32.16 3.42 12.14
N ASP A 289 -32.47 4.60 11.59
CA ASP A 289 -33.79 4.92 11.02
C ASP A 289 -33.82 4.89 9.48
N GLU A 290 -32.68 4.65 8.83
CA GLU A 290 -32.55 4.62 7.36
C GLU A 290 -32.67 3.19 6.83
N GLY A 291 -33.32 3.03 5.68
CA GLY A 291 -33.43 1.73 5.02
C GLY A 291 -32.16 1.42 4.25
N LEU A 292 -31.78 0.14 4.20
CA LEU A 292 -30.64 -0.34 3.42
C LEU A 292 -31.08 -0.77 2.01
N ASP A 293 -30.21 -0.55 1.01
CA ASP A 293 -30.34 -1.19 -0.30
C ASP A 293 -29.69 -2.58 -0.26
N ILE A 294 -30.49 -3.62 -0.04
CA ILE A 294 -30.01 -5.00 0.14
C ILE A 294 -30.35 -5.82 -1.10
N SER A 295 -29.33 -6.42 -1.72
CA SER A 295 -29.46 -7.39 -2.81
C SER A 295 -29.05 -8.79 -2.35
N VAL A 296 -29.95 -9.77 -2.47
CA VAL A 296 -29.62 -11.18 -2.23
C VAL A 296 -29.23 -11.85 -3.55
N ARG A 297 -28.06 -12.51 -3.58
CA ARG A 297 -27.55 -13.28 -4.72
C ARG A 297 -27.23 -14.69 -4.24
N ALA A 298 -27.89 -15.69 -4.80
CA ALA A 298 -27.71 -17.08 -4.39
C ALA A 298 -27.21 -17.94 -5.57
N PHE A 299 -26.40 -18.94 -5.27
CA PHE A 299 -25.64 -19.73 -6.22
C PHE A 299 -25.74 -21.22 -5.87
N ASP A 300 -25.72 -22.06 -6.89
CA ASP A 300 -25.85 -23.51 -6.71
C ASP A 300 -24.46 -24.17 -6.45
N SER A 301 -23.37 -23.40 -6.59
CA SER A 301 -22.00 -23.81 -6.27
C SER A 301 -21.23 -22.68 -5.56
N GLU A 302 -20.24 -23.07 -4.76
CA GLU A 302 -19.35 -22.13 -4.07
C GLU A 302 -18.48 -21.37 -5.08
N GLU A 303 -17.92 -22.09 -6.05
CA GLU A 303 -17.08 -21.55 -7.11
C GLU A 303 -17.82 -20.47 -7.91
N GLY A 304 -19.10 -20.68 -8.21
CA GLY A 304 -19.94 -19.70 -8.90
C GLY A 304 -20.22 -18.44 -8.07
N MET A 305 -20.36 -18.59 -6.75
CA MET A 305 -20.51 -17.46 -5.84
C MET A 305 -19.22 -16.62 -5.80
N LEU A 306 -18.07 -17.27 -5.66
CA LEU A 306 -16.77 -16.62 -5.56
C LEU A 306 -16.36 -15.94 -6.86
N GLU A 307 -16.59 -16.58 -8.02
CA GLU A 307 -16.41 -15.96 -9.33
C GLU A 307 -17.22 -14.66 -9.45
N ALA A 308 -18.50 -14.72 -9.09
CA ALA A 308 -19.38 -13.56 -9.17
C ALA A 308 -18.98 -12.45 -8.17
N PHE A 309 -18.38 -12.80 -7.03
CA PHE A 309 -17.84 -11.84 -6.07
C PHE A 309 -16.55 -11.18 -6.58
N ILE A 310 -15.62 -11.94 -7.15
CA ILE A 310 -14.41 -11.40 -7.80
C ILE A 310 -14.82 -10.40 -8.90
N GLU A 311 -15.79 -10.78 -9.73
CA GLU A 311 -16.32 -9.90 -10.78
C GLU A 311 -16.96 -8.63 -10.19
N TYR A 312 -17.69 -8.77 -9.09
CA TYR A 312 -18.25 -7.63 -8.38
C TYR A 312 -17.17 -6.67 -7.86
N VAL A 313 -16.09 -7.19 -7.25
CA VAL A 313 -14.94 -6.41 -6.81
C VAL A 313 -14.29 -5.69 -8.00
N ARG A 314 -14.17 -6.36 -9.15
CA ARG A 314 -13.61 -5.79 -10.37
C ARG A 314 -14.45 -4.61 -10.88
N ILE A 315 -15.76 -4.80 -11.03
CA ILE A 315 -16.72 -3.79 -11.52
C ILE A 315 -16.87 -2.62 -10.55
N THR A 316 -16.90 -2.90 -9.25
CA THR A 316 -17.01 -1.85 -8.22
C THR A 316 -15.69 -1.17 -7.94
N ASP A 317 -14.56 -1.73 -8.38
CA ASP A 317 -13.24 -1.09 -8.29
C ASP A 317 -12.95 -0.37 -6.94
N PRO A 318 -13.09 -1.04 -5.78
CA PRO A 318 -12.81 -0.43 -4.48
C PRO A 318 -11.30 -0.20 -4.30
N ASP A 319 -10.94 0.86 -3.60
CA ASP A 319 -9.54 1.13 -3.23
C ASP A 319 -9.16 0.50 -1.90
N VAL A 320 -10.12 0.34 -0.99
CA VAL A 320 -9.92 -0.20 0.35
C VAL A 320 -10.86 -1.39 0.53
N MET A 321 -10.31 -2.51 1.00
CA MET A 321 -11.04 -3.68 1.47
C MET A 321 -10.88 -3.76 2.98
N THR A 322 -11.99 -3.89 3.70
CA THR A 322 -11.99 -3.80 5.17
C THR A 322 -13.08 -4.66 5.81
N GLY A 323 -12.97 -4.81 7.13
CA GLY A 323 -13.86 -5.59 7.99
C GLY A 323 -13.26 -5.66 9.39
N TRP A 324 -13.89 -6.41 10.29
CA TRP A 324 -13.44 -6.54 11.68
C TRP A 324 -12.56 -7.78 11.85
N ASN A 325 -11.27 -7.62 12.19
CA ASN A 325 -10.26 -8.71 12.16
C ASN A 325 -10.00 -9.23 10.72
N PHE A 326 -10.19 -8.34 9.74
CA PHE A 326 -10.19 -8.64 8.32
C PHE A 326 -8.83 -9.10 7.78
N ALA A 327 -7.76 -8.41 8.16
CA ALA A 327 -6.42 -8.69 7.62
C ALA A 327 -5.84 -10.00 8.17
N ASP A 328 -6.33 -10.43 9.33
CA ASP A 328 -5.89 -11.64 10.03
C ASP A 328 -6.81 -12.86 9.80
N PHE A 329 -8.02 -12.67 9.23
CA PHE A 329 -8.96 -13.77 8.98
C PHE A 329 -9.65 -13.73 7.62
N ASP A 330 -10.61 -12.83 7.37
CA ASP A 330 -11.46 -12.88 6.19
C ASP A 330 -10.68 -12.81 4.87
N ALA A 331 -9.75 -11.85 4.77
CA ALA A 331 -8.91 -11.68 3.58
C ALA A 331 -7.99 -12.89 3.33
N PRO A 332 -7.16 -13.35 4.29
CA PRO A 332 -6.32 -14.52 4.07
C PRO A 332 -7.14 -15.79 3.80
N TYR A 333 -8.26 -15.99 4.50
CA TYR A 333 -9.12 -17.16 4.29
C TYR A 333 -9.75 -17.18 2.90
N LEU A 334 -10.29 -16.05 2.43
CA LEU A 334 -10.85 -15.94 1.08
C LEU A 334 -9.79 -16.29 0.03
N LEU A 335 -8.60 -15.71 0.14
CA LEU A 335 -7.52 -15.95 -0.81
C LEU A 335 -7.06 -17.43 -0.78
N ASP A 336 -6.94 -18.03 0.41
CA ASP A 336 -6.59 -19.45 0.55
C ASP A 336 -7.67 -20.34 -0.06
N ARG A 337 -8.95 -19.99 0.15
CA ARG A 337 -10.08 -20.73 -0.41
C ARG A 337 -10.10 -20.67 -1.94
N LEU A 338 -9.83 -19.50 -2.51
CA LEU A 338 -9.66 -19.31 -3.94
C LEU A 338 -8.54 -20.20 -4.50
N GLU A 339 -7.39 -20.31 -3.82
CA GLU A 339 -6.31 -21.23 -4.22
C GLU A 339 -6.71 -22.70 -4.12
N VAL A 340 -7.44 -23.08 -3.06
CA VAL A 340 -7.94 -24.46 -2.87
C VAL A 340 -8.89 -24.87 -4.00
N LEU A 341 -9.78 -23.97 -4.42
CA LEU A 341 -10.79 -24.23 -5.45
C LEU A 341 -10.27 -24.02 -6.88
N GLY A 342 -9.39 -23.05 -7.12
CA GLY A 342 -8.86 -22.65 -8.42
C GLY A 342 -7.92 -23.64 -9.12
N GLY A 343 -7.93 -24.91 -8.71
CA GLY A 343 -7.26 -25.98 -9.44
C GLY A 343 -7.81 -26.16 -10.86
N ALA A 344 -7.14 -26.99 -11.67
CA ALA A 344 -7.47 -27.21 -13.10
C ALA A 344 -8.87 -27.81 -13.41
N GLU A 345 -9.73 -27.97 -12.40
CA GLU A 345 -11.08 -28.55 -12.47
C GLU A 345 -12.15 -27.63 -11.83
N ALA A 346 -11.88 -26.33 -11.63
CA ALA A 346 -12.86 -25.40 -11.07
C ALA A 346 -14.04 -25.17 -12.04
N GLU A 347 -15.24 -25.64 -11.67
CA GLU A 347 -16.44 -25.57 -12.50
C GLU A 347 -17.44 -24.53 -11.95
N GLY A 348 -17.85 -23.58 -12.79
CA GLY A 348 -18.89 -22.61 -12.50
C GLY A 348 -20.32 -23.18 -12.56
N PRO A 349 -21.34 -22.34 -12.34
CA PRO A 349 -22.75 -22.77 -12.22
C PRO A 349 -23.29 -23.59 -13.41
N ASP A 350 -22.76 -23.37 -14.62
CA ASP A 350 -23.17 -24.04 -15.86
C ASP A 350 -22.16 -25.11 -16.34
N GLY A 351 -21.18 -25.48 -15.51
CA GLY A 351 -20.08 -26.37 -15.89
C GLY A 351 -19.07 -25.71 -16.83
N GLU A 352 -19.00 -24.38 -16.80
CA GLU A 352 -17.95 -23.60 -17.46
C GLU A 352 -16.70 -23.56 -16.58
N ASP A 353 -15.52 -23.60 -17.18
CA ASP A 353 -14.27 -23.39 -16.44
C ASP A 353 -14.31 -21.98 -15.82
N VAL A 354 -14.18 -21.88 -14.49
CA VAL A 354 -14.05 -20.61 -13.78
C VAL A 354 -12.61 -20.38 -13.36
N ASP A 355 -12.23 -19.11 -13.33
CA ASP A 355 -10.86 -18.70 -13.00
C ASP A 355 -10.84 -18.16 -11.57
N LEU A 356 -10.60 -19.02 -10.59
CA LEU A 356 -10.54 -18.61 -9.18
C LEU A 356 -9.12 -18.24 -8.74
N GLU A 357 -8.26 -17.78 -9.66
CA GLU A 357 -6.94 -17.27 -9.27
C GLU A 357 -7.08 -16.05 -8.34
N PRO A 358 -6.50 -16.08 -7.12
CA PRO A 358 -6.60 -14.96 -6.18
C PRO A 358 -6.05 -13.65 -6.74
N ASP A 359 -5.10 -13.74 -7.68
CA ASP A 359 -4.51 -12.60 -8.38
C ASP A 359 -5.55 -11.73 -9.09
N ARG A 360 -6.73 -12.26 -9.44
CA ARG A 360 -7.84 -11.49 -10.03
C ARG A 360 -8.42 -10.42 -9.12
N LEU A 361 -8.20 -10.50 -7.80
CA LEU A 361 -8.58 -9.44 -6.86
C LEU A 361 -7.67 -8.20 -6.99
N SER A 362 -6.45 -8.39 -7.48
CA SER A 362 -5.45 -7.35 -7.71
C SER A 362 -5.78 -6.53 -8.96
N ARG A 363 -5.41 -5.24 -8.98
CA ARG A 363 -5.52 -4.41 -10.21
C ARG A 363 -4.41 -4.72 -11.22
N ILE A 364 -3.39 -5.46 -10.81
CA ILE A 364 -2.21 -5.78 -11.62
C ILE A 364 -1.85 -7.28 -11.56
N GLU A 365 -2.82 -8.12 -11.24
CA GLU A 365 -2.69 -9.59 -11.22
C GLU A 365 -1.54 -10.09 -10.34
N GLU A 366 -1.40 -9.48 -9.17
CA GLU A 366 -0.38 -9.88 -8.22
C GLU A 366 -0.88 -9.66 -6.79
N VAL A 367 -0.98 -10.76 -6.04
CA VAL A 367 -1.31 -10.80 -4.60
C VAL A 367 -0.18 -11.45 -3.84
N TRP A 368 0.28 -10.81 -2.77
CA TRP A 368 1.37 -11.32 -1.93
C TRP A 368 0.84 -11.73 -0.57
N ARG A 369 1.22 -12.92 -0.11
CA ARG A 369 0.93 -13.36 1.25
C ARG A 369 2.03 -12.89 2.19
N SER A 370 1.64 -12.29 3.31
CA SER A 370 2.55 -11.93 4.39
C SER A 370 2.02 -12.51 5.70
N ASN A 371 2.92 -12.98 6.55
CA ASN A 371 2.60 -13.36 7.93
C ASN A 371 2.52 -12.14 8.86
N TRP A 372 2.69 -10.93 8.33
CA TRP A 372 2.77 -9.68 9.05
C TRP A 372 2.01 -8.59 8.28
N GLN A 373 0.99 -7.98 8.90
CA GLN A 373 0.09 -6.96 8.31
C GLN A 373 -0.89 -7.48 7.23
N GLY A 374 -1.19 -8.78 7.22
CA GLY A 374 -2.13 -9.38 6.27
C GLY A 374 -1.63 -9.47 4.82
N PRO A 375 -2.48 -9.92 3.88
CA PRO A 375 -2.12 -10.02 2.47
C PRO A 375 -2.01 -8.63 1.80
N ASN A 376 -1.13 -8.51 0.80
CA ASN A 376 -1.04 -7.35 -0.08
C ASN A 376 -1.69 -7.66 -1.43
N ILE A 377 -2.90 -7.14 -1.64
CA ILE A 377 -3.63 -7.21 -2.91
C ILE A 377 -3.26 -5.97 -3.74
N LYS A 378 -2.31 -6.08 -4.67
CA LYS A 378 -1.73 -4.87 -5.27
C LYS A 378 -2.76 -4.05 -6.04
N GLY A 379 -2.80 -2.76 -5.74
CA GLY A 379 -3.81 -1.83 -6.21
C GLY A 379 -5.05 -1.70 -5.32
N ARG A 380 -5.19 -2.49 -4.25
CA ARG A 380 -6.26 -2.36 -3.25
C ARG A 380 -5.69 -2.50 -1.83
N VAL A 381 -5.93 -1.50 -0.99
CA VAL A 381 -5.49 -1.50 0.40
C VAL A 381 -6.32 -2.51 1.19
N VAL A 382 -5.65 -3.47 1.84
CA VAL A 382 -6.26 -4.34 2.86
C VAL A 382 -6.13 -3.61 4.21
N PHE A 383 -7.25 -3.19 4.78
CA PHE A 383 -7.28 -2.35 5.97
C PHE A 383 -8.11 -3.00 7.09
N ASP A 384 -7.48 -3.35 8.21
CA ASP A 384 -8.18 -3.98 9.33
C ASP A 384 -8.86 -2.93 10.24
N LEU A 385 -10.19 -2.91 10.25
CA LEU A 385 -10.96 -1.95 11.01
C LEU A 385 -10.82 -2.16 12.53
N LEU A 386 -10.67 -3.41 12.98
CA LEU A 386 -10.46 -3.71 14.40
C LEU A 386 -9.13 -3.12 14.88
N TYR A 387 -8.05 -3.40 14.14
CA TYR A 387 -6.72 -2.90 14.51
C TYR A 387 -6.69 -1.37 14.47
N ALA A 388 -7.24 -0.78 13.42
CA ALA A 388 -7.34 0.67 13.26
C ALA A 388 -8.16 1.31 14.40
N TYR A 389 -9.31 0.73 14.76
CA TYR A 389 -10.16 1.20 15.85
C TYR A 389 -9.45 1.12 17.21
N GLN A 390 -8.76 0.01 17.51
CA GLN A 390 -7.98 -0.11 18.75
C GLN A 390 -6.98 1.03 18.92
N ARG A 391 -6.39 1.50 17.81
CA ARG A 391 -5.37 2.55 17.81
C ARG A 391 -5.93 3.96 17.91
N THR A 392 -7.23 4.15 17.72
CA THR A 392 -7.90 5.44 18.01
C THR A 392 -8.30 5.57 19.48
N GLN A 393 -8.33 4.46 20.24
CA GLN A 393 -8.77 4.48 21.63
C GLN A 393 -7.69 5.05 22.57
N PHE A 394 -8.08 6.07 23.35
CA PHE A 394 -7.22 6.64 24.39
C PHE A 394 -7.04 5.72 25.62
N SER A 395 -8.00 4.83 25.86
CA SER A 395 -8.00 3.88 26.97
C SER A 395 -8.43 2.51 26.48
N GLU A 396 -7.83 1.45 27.03
CA GLU A 396 -8.23 0.09 26.69
C GLU A 396 -9.69 -0.18 27.08
N LEU A 397 -10.44 -0.74 26.13
CA LEU A 397 -11.79 -1.25 26.36
C LEU A 397 -11.74 -2.62 27.05
N ASP A 398 -12.83 -2.98 27.73
CA ASP A 398 -12.97 -4.29 28.37
C ASP A 398 -12.98 -5.44 27.34
N SER A 399 -13.42 -5.17 26.10
CA SER A 399 -13.39 -6.12 24.99
C SER A 399 -13.40 -5.40 23.64
N TYR A 400 -12.67 -5.94 22.67
CA TYR A 400 -12.65 -5.48 21.28
C TYR A 400 -13.36 -6.45 20.32
N ARG A 401 -14.19 -7.35 20.84
CA ARG A 401 -15.08 -8.13 19.98
C ARG A 401 -16.10 -7.20 19.33
N LEU A 402 -16.43 -7.45 18.06
CA LEU A 402 -17.40 -6.63 17.32
C LEU A 402 -18.74 -6.50 18.06
N ASP A 403 -19.25 -7.58 18.69
CA ASP A 403 -20.46 -7.53 19.54
C ASP A 403 -20.34 -6.48 20.67
N ALA A 404 -19.22 -6.48 21.37
CA ALA A 404 -19.00 -5.57 22.51
C ALA A 404 -18.79 -4.13 22.06
N VAL A 405 -18.04 -3.91 20.97
CA VAL A 405 -17.83 -2.56 20.42
C VAL A 405 -19.13 -2.02 19.83
N GLY A 406 -19.91 -2.83 19.11
CA GLY A 406 -21.24 -2.47 18.64
C GLY A 406 -22.17 -2.05 19.78
N GLU A 407 -22.21 -2.81 20.88
CA GLU A 407 -22.99 -2.44 22.06
C GLU A 407 -22.53 -1.10 22.68
N VAL A 408 -21.23 -0.83 22.71
CA VAL A 408 -20.67 0.40 23.28
C VAL A 408 -20.92 1.62 22.37
N GLU A 409 -20.66 1.48 21.08
CA GLU A 409 -20.72 2.61 20.14
C GLU A 409 -22.14 2.84 19.59
N LEU A 410 -22.82 1.78 19.17
CA LEU A 410 -24.11 1.84 18.47
C LEU A 410 -25.30 1.48 19.36
N GLY A 411 -25.05 0.84 20.51
CA GLY A 411 -26.10 0.33 21.39
C GLY A 411 -26.78 -0.95 20.88
N VAL A 412 -26.21 -1.57 19.84
CA VAL A 412 -26.71 -2.80 19.19
C VAL A 412 -25.53 -3.76 19.03
N GLY A 413 -25.74 -5.04 19.37
CA GLY A 413 -24.72 -6.09 19.24
C GLY A 413 -24.95 -6.97 18.01
N LYS A 414 -24.19 -8.06 17.92
CA LYS A 414 -24.37 -9.09 16.89
C LYS A 414 -25.70 -9.82 17.05
N GLU A 415 -26.20 -10.34 15.94
CA GLU A 415 -27.26 -11.34 15.96
C GLU A 415 -26.76 -12.59 16.70
N ARG A 416 -27.60 -13.24 17.52
CA ARG A 416 -27.14 -14.37 18.35
C ARG A 416 -27.70 -15.70 17.87
N TYR A 417 -26.80 -16.60 17.47
CA TYR A 417 -27.11 -17.99 17.20
C TYR A 417 -26.21 -18.93 18.01
N PRO A 418 -26.78 -19.87 18.80
CA PRO A 418 -25.99 -20.76 19.65
C PRO A 418 -25.57 -22.08 18.98
N GLY A 419 -26.00 -22.34 17.74
CA GLY A 419 -25.63 -23.53 16.96
C GLY A 419 -24.42 -23.27 16.06
N SER A 420 -24.16 -24.18 15.13
CA SER A 420 -23.09 -24.02 14.12
C SER A 420 -23.60 -23.27 12.88
N ILE A 421 -22.75 -22.47 12.25
CA ILE A 421 -23.07 -21.75 11.01
C ILE A 421 -23.51 -22.74 9.93
N GLY A 422 -22.87 -23.90 9.85
CA GLY A 422 -23.28 -24.99 8.94
C GLY A 422 -24.72 -25.50 9.19
N ASP A 423 -25.24 -25.44 10.42
CA ASP A 423 -26.65 -25.78 10.68
C ASP A 423 -27.61 -24.73 10.10
N LEU A 424 -27.26 -23.44 10.19
CA LEU A 424 -28.08 -22.37 9.60
C LEU A 424 -28.09 -22.48 8.08
N TRP A 425 -26.93 -22.76 7.48
CA TRP A 425 -26.81 -22.96 6.05
C TRP A 425 -27.78 -24.00 5.49
N GLU A 426 -27.90 -25.15 6.17
CA GLU A 426 -28.79 -26.23 5.72
C GLU A 426 -30.27 -26.00 6.07
N SER A 427 -30.58 -25.32 7.19
CA SER A 427 -31.93 -25.28 7.76
C SER A 427 -32.64 -23.93 7.74
N ASP A 428 -31.89 -22.82 7.77
CA ASP A 428 -32.40 -21.44 7.85
C ASP A 428 -31.42 -20.44 7.19
N PRO A 429 -31.23 -20.51 5.85
CA PRO A 429 -30.27 -19.66 5.13
C PRO A 429 -30.67 -18.18 5.13
N GLU A 430 -31.94 -17.83 5.33
CA GLU A 430 -32.36 -16.43 5.49
C GLU A 430 -31.71 -15.83 6.74
N ARG A 431 -31.80 -16.54 7.87
CA ARG A 431 -31.17 -16.13 9.13
C ARG A 431 -29.64 -16.11 9.07
N LEU A 432 -29.03 -17.02 8.30
CA LEU A 432 -27.58 -16.98 8.02
C LEU A 432 -27.19 -15.64 7.38
N LEU A 433 -27.92 -15.22 6.34
CA LEU A 433 -27.64 -13.96 5.65
C LEU A 433 -27.91 -12.75 6.54
N GLU A 434 -28.96 -12.76 7.37
CA GLU A 434 -29.23 -11.68 8.32
C GLU A 434 -28.12 -11.54 9.38
N TYR A 435 -27.57 -12.67 9.84
CA TYR A 435 -26.45 -12.70 10.80
C TYR A 435 -25.20 -12.04 10.20
N ASN A 436 -24.77 -12.50 9.02
CA ASN A 436 -23.58 -11.98 8.33
C ASN A 436 -23.80 -10.53 7.85
N LEU A 437 -25.00 -10.16 7.42
CA LEU A 437 -25.36 -8.77 7.11
C LEU A 437 -25.23 -7.85 8.32
N ARG A 438 -25.66 -8.30 9.52
CA ARG A 438 -25.47 -7.51 10.75
C ARG A 438 -24.00 -7.25 11.05
N ASP A 439 -23.12 -8.22 10.84
CA ASP A 439 -21.69 -8.04 11.10
C ASP A 439 -21.06 -6.99 10.19
N VAL A 440 -21.43 -7.00 8.90
CA VAL A 440 -20.99 -5.96 7.95
C VAL A 440 -21.60 -4.60 8.28
N GLU A 441 -22.90 -4.55 8.60
CA GLU A 441 -23.56 -3.30 8.99
C GLU A 441 -22.93 -2.69 10.25
N LEU A 442 -22.61 -3.50 11.26
CA LEU A 442 -21.88 -3.04 12.45
C LEU A 442 -20.54 -2.42 12.09
N CYS A 443 -19.76 -3.04 11.20
CA CYS A 443 -18.48 -2.48 10.75
C CYS A 443 -18.66 -1.11 10.08
N VAL A 444 -19.63 -1.02 9.15
CA VAL A 444 -19.93 0.21 8.41
C VAL A 444 -20.39 1.32 9.36
N GLU A 445 -21.31 1.03 10.28
CA GLU A 445 -21.84 2.02 11.21
C GLU A 445 -20.83 2.43 12.29
N ILE A 446 -19.97 1.51 12.75
CA ILE A 446 -18.84 1.86 13.64
C ILE A 446 -17.89 2.83 12.93
N ASP A 447 -17.50 2.54 11.69
CA ASP A 447 -16.62 3.43 10.92
C ASP A 447 -17.28 4.79 10.68
N ARG A 448 -18.57 4.83 10.28
CA ARG A 448 -19.33 6.07 10.11
C ARG A 448 -19.45 6.89 11.40
N GLN A 449 -19.61 6.25 12.56
CA GLN A 449 -19.74 6.96 13.83
C GLN A 449 -18.40 7.46 14.37
N GLN A 450 -17.31 6.71 14.15
CA GLN A 450 -15.99 6.98 14.73
C GLN A 450 -15.01 7.64 13.75
N ASP A 451 -15.38 7.74 12.48
CA ASP A 451 -14.54 8.22 11.38
C ASP A 451 -13.19 7.50 11.32
N VAL A 452 -13.14 6.17 11.49
CA VAL A 452 -11.87 5.43 11.66
C VAL A 452 -11.00 5.49 10.41
N ILE A 453 -11.55 5.10 9.26
CA ILE A 453 -10.81 5.10 7.98
C ILE A 453 -10.43 6.53 7.60
N THR A 454 -11.36 7.47 7.77
CA THR A 454 -11.11 8.90 7.51
C THR A 454 -9.97 9.43 8.38
N PHE A 455 -9.98 9.15 9.68
CA PHE A 455 -8.93 9.57 10.61
C PHE A 455 -7.55 9.05 10.19
N TRP A 456 -7.43 7.75 9.89
CA TRP A 456 -6.14 7.18 9.49
C TRP A 456 -5.68 7.65 8.11
N ARG A 457 -6.61 7.98 7.20
CA ARG A 457 -6.29 8.65 5.93
C ARG A 457 -5.69 10.03 6.16
N GLU A 458 -6.24 10.83 7.08
CA GLU A 458 -5.65 12.13 7.44
C GLU A 458 -4.24 11.97 8.03
N VAL A 459 -4.04 10.96 8.88
CA VAL A 459 -2.70 10.66 9.43
C VAL A 459 -1.74 10.25 8.32
N ALA A 460 -2.16 9.35 7.43
CA ALA A 460 -1.35 8.90 6.29
C ALA A 460 -0.95 10.07 5.38
N ALA A 461 -1.92 10.92 5.01
CA ALA A 461 -1.72 12.12 4.22
C ALA A 461 -0.81 13.13 4.91
N PHE A 462 -0.92 13.31 6.23
CA PHE A 462 -0.06 14.21 6.99
C PHE A 462 1.40 13.73 7.07
N VAL A 463 1.58 12.41 7.17
CA VAL A 463 2.90 11.78 7.37
C VAL A 463 3.61 11.49 6.05
N GLY A 464 2.86 11.19 4.99
CA GLY A 464 3.36 10.60 3.75
C GLY A 464 3.65 9.10 3.85
N CYS A 465 2.89 8.38 4.68
CA CYS A 465 2.94 6.92 4.73
C CYS A 465 1.74 6.29 3.99
N LYS A 466 1.79 4.97 3.80
CA LYS A 466 0.67 4.20 3.24
C LYS A 466 -0.46 4.10 4.26
N LEU A 467 -1.70 3.97 3.78
CA LEU A 467 -2.88 3.90 4.64
C LEU A 467 -2.85 2.65 5.54
N GLU A 468 -2.46 1.50 5.00
CA GLU A 468 -2.32 0.23 5.72
C GLU A 468 -1.28 0.30 6.87
N ASP A 469 -0.26 1.14 6.73
CA ASP A 469 0.81 1.30 7.73
C ASP A 469 0.46 2.37 8.78
N ALA A 470 -0.49 3.28 8.49
CA ALA A 470 -0.79 4.44 9.34
C ALA A 470 -1.23 4.08 10.78
N PRO A 471 -2.00 3.01 11.04
CA PRO A 471 -2.32 2.59 12.40
C PRO A 471 -1.13 2.09 13.22
N THR A 472 0.04 1.88 12.60
CA THR A 472 1.25 1.37 13.27
C THR A 472 2.19 2.54 13.63
N PRO A 473 2.33 2.91 14.93
CA PRO A 473 3.08 4.10 15.33
C PRO A 473 4.55 4.11 14.90
N GLY A 474 5.18 2.94 14.81
CA GLY A 474 6.57 2.84 14.37
C GLY A 474 6.74 3.24 12.90
N ASP A 475 5.85 2.76 12.04
CA ASP A 475 5.91 3.03 10.60
C ASP A 475 5.59 4.51 10.30
N VAL A 476 4.63 5.09 11.04
CA VAL A 476 4.32 6.53 10.98
C VAL A 476 5.52 7.39 11.36
N VAL A 477 6.16 7.11 12.51
CA VAL A 477 7.30 7.91 12.97
C VAL A 477 8.48 7.77 12.01
N ASP A 478 8.75 6.56 11.52
CA ASP A 478 9.85 6.35 10.58
C ASP A 478 9.62 7.11 9.27
N MET A 479 8.44 7.01 8.67
CA MET A 479 8.11 7.74 7.44
C MET A 479 8.19 9.25 7.65
N TYR A 480 7.61 9.76 8.74
CA TYR A 480 7.67 11.20 9.05
C TYR A 480 9.12 11.70 9.14
N VAL A 481 9.97 11.02 9.90
CA VAL A 481 11.38 11.42 10.07
C VAL A 481 12.14 11.28 8.75
N LEU A 482 11.86 10.23 7.95
CA LEU A 482 12.51 10.02 6.66
C LEU A 482 12.15 11.11 5.64
N HIS A 483 10.91 11.58 5.60
CA HIS A 483 10.53 12.75 4.80
C HIS A 483 11.27 14.01 5.25
N GLU A 484 11.27 14.31 6.55
CA GLU A 484 11.85 15.54 7.10
C GLU A 484 13.38 15.66 6.86
N VAL A 485 14.12 14.54 6.87
CA VAL A 485 15.59 14.56 6.68
C VAL A 485 16.03 14.27 5.24
N HIS A 486 15.10 13.93 4.34
CA HIS A 486 15.43 13.55 2.98
C HIS A 486 16.15 14.71 2.24
N GLY A 487 17.27 14.38 1.59
CA GLY A 487 18.13 15.36 0.92
C GLY A 487 19.11 16.09 1.84
N GLU A 488 18.97 15.98 3.17
CA GLU A 488 19.93 16.52 4.14
C GLU A 488 20.82 15.44 4.74
N PHE A 489 20.22 14.35 5.23
CA PHE A 489 20.93 13.26 5.89
C PHE A 489 20.42 11.89 5.44
N VAL A 490 21.34 10.92 5.39
CA VAL A 490 20.97 9.50 5.32
C VAL A 490 20.86 8.96 6.74
N LEU A 491 19.71 8.35 7.04
CA LEU A 491 19.49 7.72 8.34
C LEU A 491 20.05 6.30 8.39
N PRO A 492 20.49 5.86 9.58
CA PRO A 492 21.01 4.52 9.73
C PRO A 492 19.93 3.45 9.59
N SER A 493 20.30 2.28 9.06
CA SER A 493 19.39 1.13 8.99
C SER A 493 19.02 0.65 10.41
N LYS A 494 17.80 0.13 10.57
CA LYS A 494 17.33 -0.44 11.85
C LYS A 494 18.26 -1.58 12.29
N GLY A 495 19.03 -1.35 13.35
CA GLY A 495 19.83 -2.39 14.02
C GLY A 495 19.01 -3.17 15.05
N ARG A 496 19.42 -4.41 15.35
CA ARG A 496 18.96 -5.11 16.56
C ARG A 496 19.79 -4.63 17.74
N GLN A 497 19.21 -3.81 18.61
CA GLN A 497 19.79 -3.56 19.94
C GLN A 497 19.03 -4.39 20.97
N ASP A 498 19.77 -5.00 21.90
CA ASP A 498 19.17 -5.61 23.07
C ASP A 498 18.42 -4.54 23.87
N ALA A 499 17.21 -4.84 24.32
CA ALA A 499 16.47 -3.92 25.17
C ALA A 499 17.25 -3.70 26.48
N GLU A 500 17.79 -2.50 26.66
CA GLU A 500 18.38 -2.08 27.92
C GLU A 500 17.29 -1.48 28.81
N ASP A 501 17.20 -1.94 30.07
CA ASP A 501 16.34 -1.31 31.07
C ASP A 501 16.91 0.08 31.41
N TYR A 502 16.19 1.14 31.04
CA TYR A 502 16.50 2.51 31.43
C TYR A 502 15.62 2.96 32.61
N GLU A 503 16.15 3.88 33.43
CA GLU A 503 15.39 4.44 34.55
C GLU A 503 14.22 5.29 34.02
N GLY A 504 13.00 4.94 34.41
CA GLY A 504 11.79 5.66 34.03
C GLY A 504 11.52 6.90 34.89
N GLY A 505 10.31 7.45 34.76
CA GLY A 505 9.89 8.62 35.54
C GLY A 505 9.90 8.39 37.06
N ALA A 506 10.32 9.41 37.81
CA ALA A 506 10.33 9.34 39.27
C ALA A 506 8.91 9.25 39.85
N VAL A 507 8.63 8.19 40.60
CA VAL A 507 7.37 8.01 41.33
C VAL A 507 7.55 8.46 42.78
N PHE A 508 6.85 9.54 43.16
CA PHE A 508 6.86 10.03 44.53
C PHE A 508 5.96 9.17 45.43
N ASP A 509 6.31 9.10 46.72
CA ASP A 509 5.50 8.41 47.72
C ASP A 509 4.08 8.98 47.77
N ALA A 510 3.08 8.12 47.55
CA ALA A 510 1.68 8.53 47.55
C ALA A 510 1.21 8.89 48.97
N ILE A 511 0.52 10.04 49.10
CA ILE A 511 -0.17 10.41 50.34
C ILE A 511 -1.44 9.56 50.44
N THR A 512 -1.53 8.69 51.46
CA THR A 512 -2.65 7.73 51.59
C THR A 512 -3.86 8.26 52.37
N GLY A 513 -5.05 7.83 51.96
CA GLY A 513 -6.35 8.13 52.59
C GLY A 513 -7.14 9.23 51.87
N VAL A 514 -8.38 9.47 52.32
CA VAL A 514 -9.25 10.49 51.71
C VAL A 514 -8.74 11.90 52.05
N ARG A 515 -8.71 12.78 51.04
CA ARG A 515 -8.28 14.17 51.16
C ARG A 515 -9.30 15.10 50.51
N GLU A 516 -9.46 16.28 51.07
CA GLU A 516 -10.28 17.36 50.52
C GLU A 516 -9.37 18.49 50.04
N ASN A 517 -9.82 19.28 49.05
CA ASN A 517 -9.09 20.44 48.50
C ASN A 517 -7.74 20.09 47.82
N VAL A 518 -7.71 19.03 47.02
CA VAL A 518 -6.53 18.64 46.23
C VAL A 518 -6.50 19.46 44.94
N ALA A 519 -5.34 20.04 44.63
CA ALA A 519 -5.06 20.66 43.34
C ALA A 519 -4.10 19.76 42.55
N VAL A 520 -4.44 19.49 41.28
CA VAL A 520 -3.60 18.72 40.35
C VAL A 520 -2.92 19.73 39.43
N LEU A 521 -1.60 19.65 39.36
CA LEU A 521 -0.76 20.44 38.47
C LEU A 521 0.04 19.46 37.63
N ASP A 522 -0.02 19.63 36.31
CA ASP A 522 0.67 18.78 35.36
C ASP A 522 1.39 19.64 34.31
N LEU A 523 2.45 19.08 33.71
CA LEU A 523 3.22 19.71 32.65
C LEU A 523 2.74 19.19 31.30
N ALA A 524 2.12 20.06 30.51
CA ALA A 524 1.69 19.73 29.16
C ALA A 524 2.89 19.30 28.29
N SER A 525 2.79 18.12 27.67
CA SER A 525 3.78 17.58 26.73
C SER A 525 5.20 17.56 27.28
N LEU A 526 5.39 17.09 28.52
CA LEU A 526 6.67 17.12 29.24
C LEU A 526 7.86 16.61 28.40
N TYR A 527 7.79 15.40 27.84
CA TYR A 527 8.91 14.82 27.10
C TYR A 527 9.20 15.54 25.77
N PRO A 528 8.22 15.78 24.87
CA PRO A 528 8.47 16.59 23.67
C PRO A 528 9.06 17.97 24.00
N MET A 529 8.50 18.67 24.99
CA MET A 529 9.01 19.97 25.42
C MET A 529 10.43 19.89 26.00
N SER A 530 10.75 18.81 26.72
CA SER A 530 12.10 18.58 27.24
C SER A 530 13.10 18.37 26.11
N MET A 531 12.75 17.56 25.10
CA MET A 531 13.59 17.33 23.92
C MET A 531 13.89 18.64 23.18
N VAL A 532 12.85 19.45 22.91
CA VAL A 532 13.01 20.76 22.27
C VAL A 532 13.87 21.71 23.12
N THR A 533 13.64 21.74 24.45
CA THR A 533 14.35 22.67 25.35
C THR A 533 15.85 22.42 25.40
N VAL A 534 16.26 21.15 25.37
CA VAL A 534 17.68 20.77 25.44
C VAL A 534 18.29 20.50 24.05
N ASN A 535 17.52 20.72 22.98
CA ASN A 535 17.92 20.40 21.60
C ASN A 535 18.35 18.92 21.46
N ALA A 536 17.59 18.00 22.06
CA ALA A 536 17.87 16.57 21.99
C ALA A 536 17.41 16.00 20.65
N SER A 537 18.37 15.56 19.84
CA SER A 537 18.15 14.91 18.56
C SER A 537 19.36 14.02 18.20
N PRO A 538 19.23 12.98 17.35
CA PRO A 538 20.36 12.13 16.98
C PRO A 538 21.57 12.88 16.40
N GLU A 539 21.35 13.91 15.58
CA GLU A 539 22.36 14.75 14.95
C GLU A 539 23.04 15.74 15.92
N THR A 540 22.43 15.98 17.09
CA THR A 540 23.00 16.85 18.13
C THR A 540 23.78 16.06 19.18
N LYS A 541 23.78 14.72 19.09
CA LYS A 541 24.50 13.85 20.01
C LYS A 541 26.00 13.97 19.78
N VAL A 542 26.71 14.46 20.79
CA VAL A 542 28.18 14.59 20.77
C VAL A 542 28.85 13.42 21.47
N ASP A 543 30.05 13.07 21.01
CA ASP A 543 30.92 12.13 21.71
C ASP A 543 31.64 12.86 22.88
N PRO A 544 31.44 12.42 24.14
CA PRO A 544 32.06 13.03 25.31
C PRO A 544 33.59 13.02 25.29
N GLU A 545 34.21 12.10 24.55
CA GLU A 545 35.67 12.00 24.48
C GLU A 545 36.29 13.05 23.54
N THR A 546 35.52 13.56 22.59
CA THR A 546 36.01 14.44 21.52
C THR A 546 35.42 15.86 21.57
N TYR A 547 34.31 16.08 22.29
CA TYR A 547 33.67 17.38 22.39
C TYR A 547 34.20 18.25 23.57
N ASP A 548 34.77 19.42 23.28
CA ASP A 548 35.34 20.37 24.27
C ASP A 548 34.48 21.64 24.49
N GLY A 549 33.16 21.55 24.26
CA GLY A 549 32.22 22.66 24.44
C GLY A 549 31.76 22.87 25.89
N GLU A 550 31.41 24.12 26.24
CA GLU A 550 31.01 24.50 27.61
C GLU A 550 29.74 23.79 28.13
N THR A 551 28.92 23.22 27.24
CA THR A 551 27.58 22.66 27.55
C THR A 551 27.62 21.30 28.26
N TYR A 552 28.77 20.61 28.29
CA TYR A 552 28.94 19.27 28.89
C TYR A 552 29.86 19.26 30.13
N ARG A 553 29.71 20.22 31.04
CA ARG A 553 30.38 20.21 32.36
C ARG A 553 29.44 20.29 33.55
#